data_AF-A0A6F9BVS9-F1
#
_entry.id   AF-A0A6F9BVS9-F1
#
_cell.length_a   1.000
_cell.length_b   1.000
_cell.length_c   1.000
_cell.angle_alpha   90.00
_cell.angle_beta   90.00
_cell.angle_gamma   90.00
#
_symmetry.space_group_name_H-M   'P 1'
#
loop_
_entity.id
_entity.type
_entity.pdbx_description
1 polymer ?
#
loop_
_entity_poly.entity_id
_entity_poly.type
_entity_poly.pdbx_seq_one_letter_code
_entity_poly.pdbx_strand_id
1 'polypeptide(L)'
;MKLKAAAEIGINANHVRLPKTATEDEVLRSIAAVNENPEVHGLIVQLPLDSINSINTEKVTNAVAPEKDVDGLTSINAGKLSRGDLGDCFIPCTPNGCMKLISQTGTSVAGKNAVVIGRSKIVGAPMHDLLLWSHATVTTCHSKTTDLAAQVGRADILVVGAGKAEMVKGEWLKEVTINFSLLNFDPDHLTPTDDSKASGTRVVGDVHYPSAKEKAGFITPVPGGVGPMTVAMLMENTVQSAKRFLKTYQPGKWNISYAKLKPQKPQPSDTAIAHSFTPKTIGRLAREVGLFSEEVELYGMTRAKVRLEVMNRLKAQPDGKYLVVTGITPTPLGEGKTTTTLGLAQALGAHFHVNSFACVRQPSQGSNFGVKGQSPPHQ
;
A
#
# COMPACT_ATOMS: atom_id res chain seq x y z
N MET A 1 17.78 12.86 -1.35
CA MET A 1 17.26 13.15 0.01
C MET A 1 16.59 11.93 0.64
N LYS A 2 15.50 11.39 0.07
CA LYS A 2 14.78 10.21 0.61
C LYS A 2 15.68 9.00 0.94
N LEU A 3 16.52 8.56 -0.02
CA LEU A 3 17.44 7.43 0.18
C LEU A 3 18.46 7.66 1.30
N LYS A 4 18.96 8.90 1.45
CA LYS A 4 19.91 9.27 2.49
C LYS A 4 19.26 9.18 3.87
N ALA A 5 18.06 9.77 4.04
CA ALA A 5 17.31 9.69 5.28
C ALA A 5 16.94 8.25 5.66
N ALA A 6 16.56 7.42 4.67
CA ALA A 6 16.32 6.00 4.88
C ALA A 6 17.56 5.28 5.43
N ALA A 7 18.72 5.49 4.81
CA ALA A 7 19.98 4.91 5.27
C ALA A 7 20.37 5.37 6.68
N GLU A 8 20.19 6.66 7.01
CA GLU A 8 20.47 7.22 8.34
C GLU A 8 19.61 6.59 9.45
N ILE A 9 18.37 6.19 9.14
CA ILE A 9 17.44 5.54 10.09
C ILE A 9 17.60 4.01 10.10
N GLY A 10 18.37 3.44 9.16
CA GLY A 10 18.56 1.99 9.01
C GLY A 10 17.49 1.29 8.17
N ILE A 11 16.73 2.04 7.38
CA ILE A 11 15.78 1.49 6.39
C ILE A 11 16.56 1.08 5.13
N ASN A 12 16.43 -0.17 4.71
CA ASN A 12 16.90 -0.61 3.41
C ASN A 12 16.02 -0.01 2.29
N ALA A 13 16.59 0.88 1.47
CA ALA A 13 15.87 1.59 0.42
C ALA A 13 16.44 1.28 -0.96
N ASN A 14 15.61 0.69 -1.81
CA ASN A 14 15.94 0.40 -3.20
C ASN A 14 15.38 1.49 -4.12
N HIS A 15 16.14 1.88 -5.14
CA HIS A 15 15.70 2.85 -6.15
C HIS A 15 15.66 2.18 -7.52
N VAL A 16 14.45 1.96 -8.03
CA VAL A 16 14.21 1.43 -9.37
C VAL A 16 13.98 2.62 -10.31
N ARG A 17 14.91 2.85 -11.23
CA ARG A 17 14.80 3.88 -12.26
C ARG A 17 14.46 3.24 -13.59
N LEU A 18 13.23 3.43 -14.04
CA LEU A 18 12.80 3.01 -15.38
C LEU A 18 13.26 4.04 -16.43
N PRO A 19 13.57 3.59 -17.66
CA PRO A 19 13.95 4.50 -18.75
C PRO A 19 12.75 5.37 -19.17
N LYS A 20 13.02 6.53 -19.79
CA LYS A 20 11.96 7.41 -20.32
C LYS A 20 11.10 6.75 -21.40
N THR A 21 11.59 5.67 -22.01
CA THR A 21 10.88 4.86 -23.01
C THR A 21 9.90 3.88 -22.38
N ALA A 22 9.85 3.76 -21.05
CA ALA A 22 8.98 2.82 -20.37
C ALA A 22 7.51 3.07 -20.68
N THR A 23 6.80 1.99 -20.95
CA THR A 23 5.35 1.96 -21.18
C THR A 23 4.59 1.85 -19.86
N GLU A 24 3.30 2.17 -19.88
CA GLU A 24 2.44 2.01 -18.69
C GLU A 24 2.45 0.56 -18.18
N ASP A 25 2.43 -0.44 -19.07
CA ASP A 25 2.45 -1.86 -18.68
C ASP A 25 3.76 -2.30 -18.02
N GLU A 26 4.89 -1.71 -18.41
CA GLU A 26 6.18 -1.96 -17.75
C GLU A 26 6.20 -1.36 -16.34
N VAL A 27 5.64 -0.16 -16.16
CA VAL A 27 5.49 0.46 -14.83
C VAL A 27 4.58 -0.39 -13.95
N LEU A 28 3.42 -0.82 -14.46
CA LEU A 28 2.46 -1.63 -13.71
C LEU A 28 3.03 -3.00 -13.33
N ARG A 29 3.78 -3.65 -14.21
CA ARG A 29 4.49 -4.91 -13.89
C ARG A 29 5.53 -4.70 -12.79
N SER A 30 6.30 -3.62 -12.85
CA SER A 30 7.27 -3.30 -11.80
C SER A 30 6.60 -3.08 -10.44
N ILE A 31 5.46 -2.38 -10.40
CA ILE A 31 4.66 -2.20 -9.18
C ILE A 31 4.11 -3.52 -8.66
N ALA A 32 3.58 -4.38 -9.54
CA ALA A 32 3.06 -5.69 -9.16
C ALA A 32 4.14 -6.58 -8.51
N ALA A 33 5.34 -6.64 -9.09
CA ALA A 33 6.47 -7.38 -8.52
C ALA A 33 6.85 -6.87 -7.12
N VAL A 34 6.82 -5.56 -6.90
CA VAL A 34 7.09 -4.96 -5.58
C VAL A 34 5.96 -5.23 -4.58
N ASN A 35 4.71 -5.18 -5.01
CA ASN A 35 3.55 -5.49 -4.18
C ASN A 35 3.63 -6.93 -3.64
N GLU A 36 4.06 -7.88 -4.48
CA GLU A 36 4.13 -9.29 -4.10
C GLU A 36 5.38 -9.63 -3.27
N ASN A 37 6.44 -8.82 -3.31
CA ASN A 37 7.67 -9.10 -2.57
C ASN A 37 7.51 -8.86 -1.05
N PRO A 38 7.54 -9.90 -0.19
CA PRO A 38 7.40 -9.75 1.26
C PRO A 38 8.56 -9.03 1.95
N GLU A 39 9.71 -8.87 1.28
CA GLU A 39 10.85 -8.11 1.82
C GLU A 39 10.66 -6.59 1.69
N VAL A 40 9.72 -6.15 0.86
CA VAL A 40 9.41 -4.73 0.66
C VAL A 40 8.15 -4.36 1.44
N HIS A 41 8.31 -3.45 2.40
CA HIS A 41 7.23 -3.01 3.28
C HIS A 41 6.55 -1.72 2.79
N GLY A 42 7.22 -0.93 1.96
CA GLY A 42 6.69 0.35 1.47
C GLY A 42 7.12 0.61 0.03
N LEU A 43 6.22 1.20 -0.74
CA LEU A 43 6.43 1.60 -2.12
C LEU A 43 5.97 3.05 -2.31
N ILE A 44 6.80 3.82 -3.01
CA ILE A 44 6.44 5.12 -3.55
C ILE A 44 6.63 5.12 -5.05
N VAL A 45 5.72 5.76 -5.77
CA VAL A 45 5.91 6.11 -7.18
C VAL A 45 6.22 7.60 -7.23
N GLN A 46 7.43 7.95 -7.66
CA GLN A 46 7.83 9.36 -7.73
C GLN A 46 7.04 10.07 -8.84
N LEU A 47 6.35 11.16 -8.48
CA LEU A 47 5.63 12.02 -9.41
C LEU A 47 6.35 13.36 -9.60
N PRO A 48 6.16 14.04 -10.76
CA PRO A 48 5.47 13.54 -11.97
C PRO A 48 6.27 12.43 -12.68
N LEU A 49 5.59 11.64 -13.51
CA LEU A 49 6.23 10.60 -14.32
C LEU A 49 6.93 11.23 -15.54
N ASP A 50 8.23 11.02 -15.68
CA ASP A 50 9.03 11.49 -16.83
C ASP A 50 9.14 10.38 -17.88
N SER A 51 8.16 10.33 -18.80
CA SER A 51 8.11 9.37 -19.91
C SER A 51 7.79 10.07 -21.22
N ILE A 52 8.30 9.51 -22.33
CA ILE A 52 7.91 9.91 -23.69
C ILE A 52 6.51 9.37 -24.04
N ASN A 53 6.05 8.35 -23.33
CA ASN A 53 4.73 7.75 -23.51
C ASN A 53 3.72 8.42 -22.61
N SER A 54 2.46 8.49 -23.06
CA SER A 54 1.35 8.86 -22.17
C SER A 54 1.11 7.73 -21.18
N ILE A 55 1.16 8.06 -19.89
CA ILE A 55 0.93 7.12 -18.78
C ILE A 55 -0.16 7.69 -17.88
N ASN A 56 -1.16 6.87 -17.55
CA ASN A 56 -2.20 7.26 -16.61
C ASN A 56 -1.68 7.20 -15.17
N THR A 57 -1.28 8.35 -14.64
CA THR A 57 -0.79 8.51 -13.27
C THR A 57 -1.76 7.94 -12.22
N GLU A 58 -3.07 8.12 -12.39
CA GLU A 58 -4.06 7.63 -11.41
C GLU A 58 -4.13 6.10 -11.40
N LYS A 59 -4.03 5.46 -12.57
CA LYS A 59 -3.96 4.00 -12.66
C LYS A 59 -2.68 3.46 -12.02
N VAL A 60 -1.54 4.12 -12.27
CA VAL A 60 -0.24 3.77 -11.69
C VAL A 60 -0.25 3.92 -10.17
N THR A 61 -0.71 5.06 -9.65
CA THR A 61 -0.80 5.30 -8.20
C THR A 61 -1.72 4.30 -7.52
N ASN A 62 -2.87 3.96 -8.12
CA ASN A 62 -3.80 2.97 -7.57
C ASN A 62 -3.37 1.51 -7.74
N ALA A 63 -2.32 1.23 -8.52
CA ALA A 63 -1.76 -0.11 -8.61
C ALA A 63 -0.90 -0.47 -7.39
N VAL A 64 -0.46 0.51 -6.60
CA VAL A 64 0.27 0.27 -5.35
C VAL A 64 -0.65 -0.40 -4.34
N ALA A 65 -0.19 -1.49 -3.71
CA ALA A 65 -0.96 -2.16 -2.67
C ALA A 65 -1.21 -1.19 -1.49
N PRO A 66 -2.46 -1.02 -1.01
CA PRO A 66 -2.78 -0.05 0.05
C PRO A 66 -1.95 -0.22 1.33
N GLU A 67 -1.61 -1.47 1.67
CA GLU A 67 -0.76 -1.84 2.80
C GLU A 67 0.72 -1.48 2.63
N LYS A 68 1.17 -1.14 1.41
CA LYS A 68 2.52 -0.66 1.10
C LYS A 68 2.55 0.78 0.59
N ASP A 69 1.40 1.44 0.45
CA ASP A 69 1.27 2.82 -0.04
C ASP A 69 1.70 3.83 1.05
N VAL A 70 3.01 3.91 1.29
CA VAL A 70 3.59 4.76 2.34
C VAL A 70 3.53 6.26 1.99
N ASP A 71 3.16 6.61 0.76
CA ASP A 71 2.86 8.00 0.37
C ASP A 71 1.37 8.37 0.56
N GLY A 72 0.50 7.38 0.84
CA GLY A 72 -0.91 7.57 1.15
C GLY A 72 -1.77 8.07 -0.03
N LEU A 73 -1.33 7.86 -1.28
CA LEU A 73 -1.97 8.48 -2.45
C LEU A 73 -2.99 7.58 -3.18
N THR A 74 -3.08 6.30 -2.81
CA THR A 74 -4.10 5.41 -3.37
C THR A 74 -5.51 5.88 -3.00
N SER A 75 -6.48 5.67 -3.89
CA SER A 75 -7.89 5.97 -3.64
C SER A 75 -8.44 5.21 -2.43
N ILE A 76 -7.88 4.04 -2.11
CA ILE A 76 -8.25 3.26 -0.91
C ILE A 76 -7.81 4.00 0.36
N ASN A 77 -6.54 4.40 0.46
CA ASN A 77 -6.07 5.16 1.64
C ASN A 77 -6.70 6.54 1.74
N ALA A 78 -6.88 7.24 0.61
CA ALA A 78 -7.61 8.51 0.58
C ALA A 78 -9.07 8.34 1.02
N GLY A 79 -9.74 7.27 0.60
CA GLY A 79 -11.12 6.96 1.00
C GLY A 79 -11.24 6.70 2.50
N LYS A 80 -10.33 5.90 3.07
CA LYS A 80 -10.24 5.66 4.52
C LYS A 80 -9.98 6.95 5.30
N LEU A 81 -9.03 7.78 4.84
CA LEU A 81 -8.75 9.09 5.45
C LEU A 81 -9.97 10.00 5.41
N SER A 82 -10.66 10.12 4.27
CA SER A 82 -11.86 10.96 4.13
C SER A 82 -13.01 10.53 5.03
N ARG A 83 -13.02 9.26 5.46
CA ARG A 83 -14.04 8.65 6.33
C ARG A 83 -13.64 8.58 7.81
N GLY A 84 -12.44 9.01 8.17
CA GLY A 84 -11.97 9.07 9.56
C GLY A 84 -11.30 7.79 10.06
N ASP A 85 -10.99 6.85 9.16
CA ASP A 85 -10.33 5.57 9.50
C ASP A 85 -8.81 5.75 9.69
N LEU A 86 -8.40 6.74 10.49
CA LEU A 86 -7.00 7.16 10.66
C LEU A 86 -6.07 6.05 11.16
N GLY A 87 -6.60 5.04 11.86
CA GLY A 87 -5.84 3.89 12.35
C GLY A 87 -5.48 2.86 11.28
N ASP A 88 -6.22 2.84 10.15
CA ASP A 88 -6.15 1.79 9.13
C ASP A 88 -5.79 2.31 7.73
N CYS A 89 -5.33 3.57 7.63
CA CYS A 89 -4.79 4.13 6.39
C CYS A 89 -3.34 4.59 6.55
N PHE A 90 -2.70 4.91 5.43
CA PHE A 90 -1.54 5.78 5.40
C PHE A 90 -1.97 7.20 5.09
N ILE A 91 -1.42 8.15 5.84
CA ILE A 91 -1.71 9.58 5.65
C ILE A 91 -0.65 10.15 4.70
N PRO A 92 -1.04 10.96 3.69
CA PRO A 92 -0.07 11.59 2.82
C PRO A 92 0.99 12.39 3.56
N CYS A 93 2.25 12.21 3.15
CA CYS A 93 3.43 12.65 3.90
C CYS A 93 3.43 14.15 4.20
N THR A 94 3.04 14.97 3.21
CA THR A 94 2.98 16.42 3.37
C THR A 94 1.92 16.84 4.39
N PRO A 95 0.62 16.54 4.23
CA PRO A 95 -0.40 16.82 5.24
C PRO A 95 -0.07 16.28 6.63
N ASN A 96 0.54 15.11 6.74
CA ASN A 96 0.97 14.59 8.04
C ASN A 96 2.06 15.48 8.66
N GLY A 97 3.02 15.92 7.84
CA GLY A 97 4.09 16.84 8.26
C GLY A 97 3.52 18.18 8.72
N CYS A 98 2.49 18.66 8.04
CA CYS A 98 1.71 19.83 8.40
C CYS A 98 1.07 19.69 9.79
N MET A 99 0.36 18.58 10.04
CA MET A 99 -0.22 18.28 11.35
C MET A 99 0.84 18.19 12.45
N LYS A 100 2.01 17.61 12.14
CA LYS A 100 3.10 17.54 13.11
C LYS A 100 3.65 18.92 13.45
N LEU A 101 3.84 19.81 12.48
CA LEU A 101 4.26 21.18 12.72
C LEU A 101 3.22 21.97 13.53
N ILE A 102 1.93 21.79 13.26
CA ILE A 102 0.86 22.37 14.08
C ILE A 102 0.96 21.85 15.52
N SER A 103 1.17 20.55 15.72
CA SER A 103 1.29 19.99 17.08
C SER A 103 2.47 20.56 17.88
N GLN A 104 3.56 20.97 17.21
CA GLN A 104 4.73 21.58 17.86
C GLN A 104 4.45 22.98 18.40
N THR A 105 3.38 23.65 17.96
CA THR A 105 2.99 24.96 18.49
C THR A 105 2.35 24.88 19.88
N GLY A 106 1.96 23.68 20.31
CA GLY A 106 1.23 23.47 21.57
C GLY A 106 -0.26 23.83 21.49
N THR A 107 -0.76 24.23 20.33
CA THR A 107 -2.18 24.60 20.19
C THR A 107 -3.06 23.42 19.83
N SER A 108 -4.20 23.37 20.50
CA SER A 108 -5.31 22.48 20.14
C SER A 108 -5.95 22.87 18.80
N VAL A 109 -6.01 21.92 17.88
CA VAL A 109 -6.75 22.01 16.62
C VAL A 109 -8.27 21.97 16.85
N ALA A 110 -8.71 21.29 17.91
CA ALA A 110 -10.13 21.09 18.19
C ALA A 110 -10.85 22.43 18.41
N GLY A 111 -11.98 22.60 17.72
CA GLY A 111 -12.82 23.79 17.78
C GLY A 111 -12.28 25.02 17.04
N LYS A 112 -11.13 24.92 16.37
CA LYS A 112 -10.55 26.03 15.58
C LYS A 112 -11.17 26.11 14.18
N ASN A 113 -11.22 27.32 13.64
CA ASN A 113 -11.53 27.53 12.23
C ASN A 113 -10.27 27.33 11.40
N ALA A 114 -10.19 26.22 10.67
CA ALA A 114 -9.08 25.94 9.79
C ALA A 114 -9.45 26.26 8.34
N VAL A 115 -8.57 26.96 7.62
CA VAL A 115 -8.74 27.25 6.19
C VAL A 115 -7.64 26.55 5.41
N VAL A 116 -8.01 25.84 4.37
CA VAL A 116 -7.08 25.18 3.46
C VAL A 116 -7.23 25.80 2.07
N ILE A 117 -6.19 26.45 1.56
CA ILE A 117 -6.16 26.96 0.19
C ILE A 117 -5.49 25.92 -0.70
N GLY A 118 -6.27 25.36 -1.62
CA GLY A 118 -5.85 24.26 -2.49
C GLY A 118 -6.63 22.99 -2.17
N ARG A 119 -6.91 22.20 -3.21
CA ARG A 119 -7.69 20.96 -3.15
C ARG A 119 -7.05 19.83 -3.95
N SER A 120 -5.73 19.85 -4.07
CA SER A 120 -4.98 18.80 -4.76
C SER A 120 -5.10 17.46 -4.03
N LYS A 121 -4.95 16.35 -4.76
CA LYS A 121 -4.93 14.99 -4.19
C LYS A 121 -3.75 14.79 -3.22
N ILE A 122 -2.64 15.50 -3.43
CA ILE A 122 -1.40 15.34 -2.66
C ILE A 122 -1.42 16.11 -1.33
N VAL A 123 -2.02 17.31 -1.31
CA VAL A 123 -1.94 18.21 -0.15
C VAL A 123 -3.32 18.68 0.29
N GLY A 124 -4.04 19.41 -0.54
CA GLY A 124 -5.22 20.16 -0.11
C GLY A 124 -6.36 19.30 0.44
N ALA A 125 -6.79 18.28 -0.32
CA ALA A 125 -7.86 17.38 0.09
C ALA A 125 -7.51 16.56 1.36
N PRO A 126 -6.37 15.86 1.43
CA PRO A 126 -6.01 15.13 2.66
C PRO A 126 -5.75 16.05 3.86
N MET A 127 -5.29 17.30 3.66
CA MET A 127 -5.14 18.26 4.75
C MET A 127 -6.50 18.65 5.34
N HIS A 128 -7.51 18.87 4.49
CA HIS A 128 -8.88 19.09 4.95
C HIS A 128 -9.35 17.94 5.85
N ASP A 129 -9.17 16.70 5.40
CA ASP A 129 -9.63 15.52 6.13
C ASP A 129 -8.92 15.40 7.49
N LEU A 130 -7.61 15.62 7.55
CA LEU A 130 -6.86 15.58 8.82
C LEU A 130 -7.30 16.64 9.82
N LEU A 131 -7.55 17.88 9.36
CA LEU A 131 -8.04 18.95 10.22
C LEU A 131 -9.45 18.65 10.73
N LEU A 132 -10.32 18.15 9.85
CA LEU A 132 -11.68 17.75 10.18
C LEU A 132 -11.69 16.65 11.24
N TRP A 133 -10.91 15.58 11.04
CA TRP A 133 -10.79 14.48 11.99
C TRP A 133 -9.98 14.81 13.24
N SER A 134 -9.31 15.97 13.24
CA SER A 134 -8.73 16.62 14.43
C SER A 134 -9.69 17.63 15.08
N HIS A 135 -10.97 17.57 14.74
CA HIS A 135 -12.07 18.36 15.30
C HIS A 135 -12.02 19.87 15.00
N ALA A 136 -11.35 20.30 13.93
CA ALA A 136 -11.48 21.67 13.42
C ALA A 136 -12.77 21.85 12.61
N THR A 137 -13.27 23.07 12.54
CA THR A 137 -14.23 23.49 11.49
C THR A 137 -13.42 23.92 10.27
N VAL A 138 -13.53 23.19 9.16
CA VAL A 138 -12.65 23.36 8.00
C VAL A 138 -13.35 24.06 6.84
N THR A 139 -12.72 25.07 6.26
CA THR A 139 -13.12 25.72 5.01
C THR A 139 -12.07 25.48 3.93
N THR A 140 -12.47 24.84 2.82
CA THR A 140 -11.59 24.59 1.69
C THR A 140 -11.76 25.66 0.61
N CYS A 141 -10.71 26.40 0.32
CA CYS A 141 -10.64 27.43 -0.70
C CYS A 141 -9.91 26.91 -1.96
N HIS A 142 -10.24 27.49 -3.12
CA HIS A 142 -9.64 27.13 -4.41
C HIS A 142 -9.73 28.29 -5.41
N SER A 143 -9.30 28.07 -6.64
CA SER A 143 -9.25 29.06 -7.73
C SER A 143 -10.60 29.69 -8.12
N LYS A 144 -11.71 29.24 -7.54
CA LYS A 144 -13.07 29.75 -7.77
C LYS A 144 -13.72 30.30 -6.51
N THR A 145 -12.97 30.41 -5.41
CA THR A 145 -13.45 31.03 -4.18
C THR A 145 -13.58 32.53 -4.39
N THR A 146 -14.79 33.05 -4.19
CA THR A 146 -15.04 34.50 -4.14
C THR A 146 -14.52 35.05 -2.81
N ASP A 147 -13.84 36.20 -2.88
CA ASP A 147 -13.26 36.89 -1.72
C ASP A 147 -12.39 35.98 -0.84
N LEU A 148 -11.30 35.49 -1.46
CA LEU A 148 -10.33 34.64 -0.78
C LEU A 148 -9.72 35.32 0.46
N ALA A 149 -9.52 36.65 0.41
CA ALA A 149 -8.98 37.42 1.52
C ALA A 149 -9.89 37.36 2.76
N ALA A 150 -11.21 37.51 2.58
CA ALA A 150 -12.15 37.38 3.69
C ALA A 150 -12.19 35.98 4.30
N GLN A 151 -12.00 34.92 3.50
CA GLN A 151 -11.89 33.55 4.04
C GLN A 151 -10.62 33.39 4.87
N VAL A 152 -9.49 33.89 4.38
CA VAL A 152 -8.21 33.86 5.11
C VAL A 152 -8.30 34.63 6.42
N GLY A 153 -8.98 35.77 6.46
CA GLY A 153 -9.18 36.58 7.67
C GLY A 153 -9.99 35.91 8.79
N ARG A 154 -10.63 34.77 8.51
CA ARG A 154 -11.37 33.98 9.51
C ARG A 154 -10.56 32.83 10.10
N ALA A 155 -9.40 32.52 9.53
CA ALA A 155 -8.61 31.35 9.86
C ALA A 155 -7.87 31.49 11.20
N ASP A 156 -8.12 30.55 12.11
CA ASP A 156 -7.27 30.31 13.27
C ASP A 156 -6.08 29.40 12.91
N ILE A 157 -6.22 28.57 11.86
CA ILE A 157 -5.16 27.76 11.23
C ILE A 157 -5.29 27.93 9.72
N LEU A 158 -4.21 28.30 9.01
CA LEU A 158 -4.22 28.39 7.55
C LEU A 158 -3.16 27.49 6.93
N VAL A 159 -3.58 26.61 6.03
CA VAL A 159 -2.70 25.79 5.20
C VAL A 159 -2.81 26.23 3.74
N VAL A 160 -1.70 26.47 3.04
CA VAL A 160 -1.71 27.03 1.67
C VAL A 160 -0.87 26.19 0.72
N GLY A 161 -1.53 25.40 -0.13
CA GLY A 161 -0.92 24.63 -1.23
C GLY A 161 -1.57 25.00 -2.56
N ALA A 162 -1.35 26.24 -3.00
CA ALA A 162 -1.91 26.81 -4.22
C ALA A 162 -0.93 26.75 -5.41
N GLY A 163 0.37 26.66 -5.17
CA GLY A 163 1.41 26.67 -6.22
C GLY A 163 1.50 28.03 -6.92
N LYS A 164 1.34 29.13 -6.17
CA LYS A 164 1.39 30.51 -6.67
C LYS A 164 2.20 31.39 -5.74
N ALA A 165 3.42 31.72 -6.18
CA ALA A 165 4.38 32.51 -5.41
C ALA A 165 3.76 33.77 -4.78
N GLU A 166 3.91 33.87 -3.46
CA GLU A 166 3.57 35.01 -2.60
C GLU A 166 2.15 35.57 -2.81
N MET A 167 1.20 34.70 -3.21
CA MET A 167 -0.19 35.07 -3.48
C MET A 167 -0.92 35.54 -2.22
N VAL A 168 -0.79 34.81 -1.11
CA VAL A 168 -1.41 35.21 0.16
C VAL A 168 -0.53 36.28 0.79
N LYS A 169 -1.12 37.44 1.08
CA LYS A 169 -0.42 38.55 1.71
C LYS A 169 -0.75 38.63 3.19
N GLY A 170 0.19 39.18 3.98
CA GLY A 170 0.01 39.40 5.42
C GLY A 170 -1.25 40.20 5.75
N GLU A 171 -1.67 41.14 4.91
CA GLU A 171 -2.86 41.96 5.13
C GLU A 171 -4.14 41.12 5.26
N TRP A 172 -4.19 39.95 4.64
CA TRP A 172 -5.34 39.04 4.69
C TRP A 172 -5.44 38.25 5.99
N LEU A 173 -4.35 38.21 6.77
CA LEU A 173 -4.30 37.43 8.00
C LEU A 173 -5.04 38.15 9.12
N LYS A 174 -5.82 37.37 9.87
CA LYS A 174 -6.45 37.79 11.12
C LYS A 174 -5.37 38.31 12.08
N GLU A 175 -5.63 39.46 12.71
CA GLU A 175 -4.77 39.95 13.78
C GLU A 175 -4.86 39.01 14.99
N VAL A 176 -3.70 38.60 15.49
CA VAL A 176 -3.52 37.61 16.57
C VAL A 176 -3.92 36.19 16.17
N THR A 177 -3.09 35.54 15.38
CA THR A 177 -3.16 34.08 15.21
C THR A 177 -1.87 33.44 15.64
N ILE A 178 -1.78 33.08 16.92
CA ILE A 178 -0.73 32.26 17.53
C ILE A 178 -0.63 30.87 16.88
N ASN A 179 -1.29 30.57 15.75
CA ASN A 179 -1.41 29.21 15.19
C ASN A 179 -1.49 29.15 13.66
N PHE A 180 -0.73 30.00 13.01
CA PHE A 180 -0.78 30.13 11.57
C PHE A 180 0.27 29.24 10.90
N SER A 181 0.05 27.93 10.87
CA SER A 181 0.96 27.02 10.17
C SER A 181 0.83 27.11 8.65
N LEU A 182 1.48 28.12 8.10
CA LEU A 182 1.52 28.33 6.68
C LEU A 182 2.42 27.31 5.98
N LEU A 183 1.85 26.36 5.24
CA LEU A 183 2.63 25.26 4.64
C LEU A 183 2.75 25.46 3.15
N ASN A 184 3.71 26.29 2.80
CA ASN A 184 3.97 26.69 1.45
C ASN A 184 4.61 25.53 0.64
N PHE A 185 3.96 25.17 -0.48
CA PHE A 185 4.32 24.03 -1.33
C PHE A 185 4.94 24.50 -2.64
N ASP A 186 6.04 23.86 -3.04
CA ASP A 186 6.76 24.14 -4.28
C ASP A 186 6.62 22.94 -5.24
N PRO A 187 5.54 22.86 -6.03
CA PRO A 187 5.39 21.77 -7.00
C PRO A 187 6.37 21.87 -8.18
N ASP A 188 6.91 23.06 -8.50
CA ASP A 188 7.56 23.33 -9.79
C ASP A 188 8.84 24.20 -9.73
N HIS A 189 9.48 24.34 -8.56
CA HIS A 189 10.59 25.30 -8.36
C HIS A 189 10.17 26.73 -8.73
N LEU A 190 9.27 27.31 -7.93
CA LEU A 190 8.97 28.75 -7.98
C LEU A 190 10.25 29.53 -7.63
N THR A 191 11.00 29.84 -8.68
CA THR A 191 12.30 30.50 -8.65
C THR A 191 12.18 31.87 -9.28
N PRO A 192 11.52 32.85 -8.63
CA PRO A 192 11.66 34.23 -9.06
C PRO A 192 13.14 34.60 -9.12
N THR A 193 13.50 35.34 -10.16
CA THR A 193 14.84 35.87 -10.36
C THR A 193 15.21 36.77 -9.19
N ASP A 194 16.40 36.57 -8.65
CA ASP A 194 16.94 37.33 -7.53
C ASP A 194 18.44 37.54 -7.74
N ASP A 195 18.78 38.75 -8.18
CA ASP A 195 20.14 39.16 -8.48
C ASP A 195 21.04 39.23 -7.24
N SER A 196 20.47 39.17 -6.03
CA SER A 196 21.23 39.14 -4.77
C SER A 196 21.75 37.74 -4.39
N LYS A 197 21.27 36.69 -5.07
CA LYS A 197 21.68 35.29 -4.84
C LYS A 197 22.69 34.85 -5.90
N ALA A 198 23.72 34.11 -5.49
CA ALA A 198 24.70 33.53 -6.41
C ALA A 198 24.09 32.59 -7.46
N SER A 199 22.90 32.02 -7.18
CA SER A 199 22.12 31.19 -8.11
C SER A 199 21.18 31.98 -9.04
N GLY A 200 21.12 33.32 -8.91
CA GLY A 200 20.21 34.20 -9.66
C GLY A 200 18.72 33.98 -9.39
N THR A 201 18.38 33.16 -8.39
CA THR A 201 17.02 32.68 -8.12
C THR A 201 16.83 32.47 -6.61
N ARG A 202 15.63 32.80 -6.10
CA ARG A 202 15.22 32.51 -4.72
C ARG A 202 14.07 31.51 -4.70
N VAL A 203 14.10 30.54 -3.80
CA VAL A 203 12.95 29.66 -3.54
C VAL A 203 12.03 30.38 -2.57
N VAL A 204 10.82 30.67 -3.03
CA VAL A 204 9.74 31.21 -2.22
C VAL A 204 8.58 30.24 -2.29
N GLY A 205 7.43 30.65 -1.80
CA GLY A 205 6.23 30.11 -2.39
C GLY A 205 5.01 30.84 -1.87
N ASP A 206 3.92 30.17 -1.58
CA ASP A 206 2.56 30.67 -1.74
C ASP A 206 2.17 31.92 -0.93
N VAL A 207 2.96 32.29 0.07
CA VAL A 207 2.66 33.42 0.95
C VAL A 207 3.87 34.33 1.07
N HIS A 208 3.56 35.62 1.07
CA HIS A 208 4.55 36.66 1.29
C HIS A 208 5.03 36.63 2.75
N TYR A 209 6.09 35.85 2.99
CA TYR A 209 6.62 35.56 4.32
C TYR A 209 6.93 36.82 5.15
N PRO A 210 7.56 37.89 4.60
CA PRO A 210 7.86 39.09 5.38
C PRO A 210 6.62 39.75 5.98
N SER A 211 5.54 39.94 5.21
CA SER A 211 4.32 40.58 5.76
C SER A 211 3.48 39.64 6.60
N ALA A 212 3.55 38.33 6.37
CA ALA A 212 2.83 37.33 7.16
C ALA A 212 3.45 37.13 8.55
N LYS A 213 4.78 37.14 8.66
CA LYS A 213 5.53 36.94 9.92
C LYS A 213 5.17 37.97 10.99
N GLU A 214 4.89 39.21 10.60
CA GLU A 214 4.54 40.28 11.54
C GLU A 214 3.16 40.09 12.21
N LYS A 215 2.30 39.22 11.65
CA LYS A 215 0.93 38.99 12.15
C LYS A 215 0.70 37.58 12.70
N ALA A 216 1.39 36.60 12.12
CA ALA A 216 1.30 35.20 12.48
C ALA A 216 2.14 34.92 13.73
N GLY A 217 1.56 34.28 14.76
CA GLY A 217 2.33 33.89 15.95
C GLY A 217 3.18 32.62 15.76
N PHE A 218 2.83 31.75 14.81
CA PHE A 218 3.77 30.79 14.22
C PHE A 218 3.63 30.85 12.71
N ILE A 219 4.71 30.60 11.97
CA ILE A 219 4.73 30.55 10.51
C ILE A 219 5.86 29.60 10.07
N THR A 220 5.67 28.85 8.98
CA THR A 220 6.76 27.99 8.46
C THR A 220 7.56 28.73 7.38
N PRO A 221 8.90 28.71 7.43
CA PRO A 221 9.74 29.32 6.41
C PRO A 221 9.77 28.45 5.15
N VAL A 222 10.04 29.08 4.00
CA VAL A 222 10.39 28.37 2.77
C VAL A 222 11.67 28.95 2.18
N PRO A 223 12.69 28.11 1.95
CA PRO A 223 12.78 26.69 2.31
C PRO A 223 12.91 26.44 3.83
N GLY A 224 12.79 25.18 4.26
CA GLY A 224 13.09 24.75 5.64
C GLY A 224 11.91 24.43 6.55
N GLY A 225 10.66 24.68 6.12
CA GLY A 225 9.45 24.31 6.84
C GLY A 225 8.92 22.91 6.48
N VAL A 226 7.95 22.86 5.55
CA VAL A 226 7.20 21.64 5.19
C VAL A 226 8.03 20.58 4.47
N GLY A 227 8.97 21.02 3.62
CA GLY A 227 9.75 20.14 2.76
C GLY A 227 10.49 19.04 3.53
N PRO A 228 11.32 19.38 4.53
CA PRO A 228 11.99 18.40 5.39
C PRO A 228 11.03 17.45 6.11
N MET A 229 9.88 17.95 6.57
CA MET A 229 8.87 17.13 7.25
C MET A 229 8.29 16.06 6.33
N THR A 230 8.11 16.36 5.04
CA THR A 230 7.59 15.39 4.07
C THR A 230 8.47 14.14 4.00
N VAL A 231 9.80 14.29 4.06
CA VAL A 231 10.72 13.14 4.07
C VAL A 231 10.66 12.39 5.40
N ALA A 232 10.58 13.11 6.53
CA ALA A 232 10.46 12.47 7.84
C ALA A 232 9.18 11.63 7.95
N MET A 233 8.04 12.15 7.49
CA MET A 233 6.75 11.44 7.52
C MET A 233 6.72 10.23 6.58
N LEU A 234 7.42 10.30 5.44
CA LEU A 234 7.60 9.12 4.58
C LEU A 234 8.34 8.00 5.32
N MET A 235 9.40 8.32 6.07
CA MET A 235 10.12 7.33 6.88
C MET A 235 9.24 6.78 8.00
N GLU A 236 8.46 7.64 8.66
CA GLU A 236 7.50 7.22 9.68
C GLU A 236 6.46 6.23 9.11
N ASN A 237 5.83 6.55 7.98
CA ASN A 237 4.88 5.66 7.30
C ASN A 237 5.56 4.33 6.91
N THR A 238 6.81 4.37 6.45
CA THR A 238 7.58 3.17 6.11
C THR A 238 7.82 2.27 7.33
N VAL A 239 8.19 2.85 8.47
CA VAL A 239 8.36 2.11 9.73
C VAL A 239 7.02 1.57 10.23
N GLN A 240 5.95 2.34 10.13
CA GLN A 240 4.60 1.88 10.50
C GLN A 240 4.17 0.69 9.63
N SER A 241 4.43 0.73 8.33
CA SER A 241 4.16 -0.38 7.43
C SER A 241 4.92 -1.65 7.83
N ALA A 242 6.23 -1.53 8.07
CA ALA A 242 7.05 -2.65 8.54
C ALA A 242 6.55 -3.23 9.88
N LYS A 243 6.15 -2.36 10.83
CA LYS A 243 5.55 -2.79 12.11
C LYS A 243 4.22 -3.51 11.91
N ARG A 244 3.35 -3.04 11.00
CA ARG A 244 2.08 -3.72 10.65
C ARG A 244 2.39 -5.10 10.07
N PHE A 245 3.33 -5.18 9.12
CA PHE A 245 3.77 -6.43 8.51
C PHE A 245 4.26 -7.45 9.54
N LEU A 246 5.12 -7.05 10.48
CA LEU A 246 5.62 -7.94 11.54
C LEU A 246 4.53 -8.50 12.47
N LYS A 247 3.40 -7.81 12.64
CA LYS A 247 2.27 -8.30 13.44
C LYS A 247 1.47 -9.38 12.73
N THR A 248 1.39 -9.31 11.39
CA THR A 248 0.53 -10.18 10.59
C THR A 248 1.29 -11.30 9.88
N TYR A 249 2.56 -11.08 9.55
CA TYR A 249 3.36 -12.02 8.78
C TYR A 249 3.93 -13.12 9.67
N GLN A 250 3.60 -14.37 9.32
CA GLN A 250 4.17 -15.56 9.93
C GLN A 250 5.00 -16.28 8.85
N PRO A 251 6.36 -16.22 8.92
CA PRO A 251 7.22 -16.84 7.92
C PRO A 251 6.84 -18.30 7.69
N GLY A 252 6.73 -18.68 6.41
CA GLY A 252 6.44 -20.04 6.02
C GLY A 252 5.00 -20.51 6.27
N LYS A 253 4.09 -19.68 6.80
CA LYS A 253 2.67 -20.05 6.97
C LYS A 253 1.84 -19.62 5.77
N TRP A 254 1.01 -20.52 5.23
CA TRP A 254 0.07 -20.17 4.17
C TRP A 254 -1.12 -19.39 4.71
N ASN A 255 -1.55 -18.37 3.97
CA ASN A 255 -2.77 -17.61 4.27
C ASN A 255 -3.98 -18.24 3.56
N ILE A 256 -4.11 -19.56 3.71
CA ILE A 256 -5.14 -20.35 3.03
C ILE A 256 -6.46 -20.27 3.78
N SER A 257 -7.53 -19.96 3.03
CA SER A 257 -8.88 -19.87 3.60
C SER A 257 -9.62 -21.20 3.40
N TYR A 258 -9.87 -21.96 4.47
CA TYR A 258 -10.60 -23.22 4.34
C TYR A 258 -12.11 -23.00 4.20
N ALA A 259 -12.76 -23.80 3.36
CA ALA A 259 -14.21 -23.80 3.27
C ALA A 259 -14.80 -24.30 4.59
N LYS A 260 -15.77 -23.56 5.15
CA LYS A 260 -16.46 -23.97 6.36
C LYS A 260 -17.41 -25.13 6.03
N LEU A 261 -17.29 -26.23 6.78
CA LEU A 261 -18.22 -27.36 6.68
C LEU A 261 -19.61 -26.91 7.14
N LYS A 262 -20.63 -27.21 6.33
CA LYS A 262 -22.05 -27.01 6.66
C LYS A 262 -22.75 -28.37 6.61
N PRO A 263 -22.73 -29.17 7.70
CA PRO A 263 -23.37 -30.48 7.72
C PRO A 263 -24.86 -30.35 7.45
N GLN A 264 -25.42 -31.20 6.58
CA GLN A 264 -26.84 -31.25 6.28
C GLN A 264 -27.45 -32.52 6.87
N LYS A 265 -28.72 -32.43 7.31
CA LYS A 265 -29.51 -33.58 7.78
C LYS A 265 -30.88 -33.58 7.08
N PRO A 266 -31.25 -34.65 6.35
CA PRO A 266 -30.47 -35.88 6.11
C PRO A 266 -29.21 -35.64 5.25
N GLN A 267 -28.28 -36.61 5.24
CA GLN A 267 -27.06 -36.51 4.45
C GLN A 267 -27.39 -36.45 2.94
N PRO A 268 -26.88 -35.46 2.18
CA PRO A 268 -27.10 -35.39 0.74
C PRO A 268 -26.37 -36.50 0.01
N SER A 269 -26.81 -36.83 -1.21
CA SER A 269 -26.07 -37.77 -2.07
C SER A 269 -24.70 -37.22 -2.48
N ASP A 270 -23.74 -38.09 -2.79
CA ASP A 270 -22.41 -37.70 -3.23
C ASP A 270 -22.44 -36.76 -4.45
N THR A 271 -23.36 -37.00 -5.39
CA THR A 271 -23.60 -36.15 -6.55
C THR A 271 -24.06 -34.76 -6.13
N ALA A 272 -25.02 -34.65 -5.20
CA ALA A 272 -25.48 -33.36 -4.68
C ALA A 272 -24.35 -32.61 -3.97
N ILE A 273 -23.52 -33.31 -3.19
CA ILE A 273 -22.33 -32.73 -2.54
C ILE A 273 -21.35 -32.19 -3.58
N ALA A 274 -21.01 -32.99 -4.60
CA ALA A 274 -20.07 -32.61 -5.64
C ALA A 274 -20.53 -31.38 -6.45
N HIS A 275 -21.82 -31.29 -6.78
CA HIS A 275 -22.37 -30.15 -7.50
C HIS A 275 -22.59 -28.91 -6.62
N SER A 276 -22.70 -29.08 -5.29
CA SER A 276 -22.90 -27.96 -4.37
C SER A 276 -21.63 -27.13 -4.13
N PHE A 277 -20.45 -27.68 -4.44
CA PHE A 277 -19.18 -27.05 -4.13
C PHE A 277 -18.59 -26.33 -5.36
N THR A 278 -18.40 -25.02 -5.24
CA THR A 278 -17.62 -24.25 -6.22
C THR A 278 -16.16 -24.19 -5.78
N PRO A 279 -15.23 -24.84 -6.51
CA PRO A 279 -13.82 -24.82 -6.15
C PRO A 279 -13.24 -23.42 -6.29
N LYS A 280 -12.23 -23.12 -5.47
CA LYS A 280 -11.44 -21.90 -5.63
C LYS A 280 -10.69 -21.93 -6.96
N THR A 281 -10.48 -20.76 -7.55
CA THR A 281 -9.58 -20.65 -8.70
C THR A 281 -8.16 -21.01 -8.29
N ILE A 282 -7.45 -21.71 -9.17
CA ILE A 282 -6.06 -22.12 -8.94
C ILE A 282 -5.14 -20.92 -8.72
N GLY A 283 -5.39 -19.78 -9.37
CA GLY A 283 -4.66 -18.54 -9.13
C GLY A 283 -4.91 -17.93 -7.74
N ARG A 284 -6.12 -18.08 -7.18
CA ARG A 284 -6.36 -17.71 -5.78
C ARG A 284 -5.62 -18.65 -4.84
N LEU A 285 -5.67 -19.96 -5.09
CA LEU A 285 -4.95 -20.94 -4.27
C LEU A 285 -3.43 -20.69 -4.30
N ALA A 286 -2.86 -20.42 -5.47
CA ALA A 286 -1.45 -20.10 -5.65
C ALA A 286 -0.99 -18.92 -4.77
N ARG A 287 -1.76 -17.82 -4.76
CA ARG A 287 -1.50 -16.67 -3.88
C ARG A 287 -1.63 -17.03 -2.40
N GLU A 288 -2.66 -17.79 -2.02
CA GLU A 288 -2.90 -18.22 -0.64
C GLU A 288 -1.75 -19.10 -0.09
N VAL A 289 -1.08 -19.87 -0.96
CA VAL A 289 0.11 -20.68 -0.59
C VAL A 289 1.44 -19.93 -0.73
N GLY A 290 1.41 -18.63 -1.08
CA GLY A 290 2.60 -17.76 -1.13
C GLY A 290 3.44 -17.85 -2.41
N LEU A 291 2.83 -18.28 -3.52
CA LEU A 291 3.45 -18.18 -4.85
C LEU A 291 3.18 -16.79 -5.46
N PHE A 292 4.19 -16.23 -6.12
CA PHE A 292 4.08 -14.97 -6.85
C PHE A 292 3.45 -15.19 -8.22
N SER A 293 2.84 -14.13 -8.77
CA SER A 293 2.14 -14.22 -10.06
C SER A 293 3.09 -14.59 -11.21
N GLU A 294 4.34 -14.14 -11.16
CA GLU A 294 5.37 -14.47 -12.17
C GLU A 294 5.85 -15.93 -12.09
N GLU A 295 5.64 -16.59 -10.96
CA GLU A 295 6.07 -17.97 -10.70
C GLU A 295 5.04 -18.99 -11.17
N VAL A 296 3.85 -18.54 -11.59
CA VAL A 296 2.69 -19.39 -11.84
C VAL A 296 2.10 -19.13 -13.21
N GLU A 297 2.12 -20.16 -14.04
CA GLU A 297 1.47 -20.14 -15.35
C GLU A 297 0.09 -20.78 -15.26
N LEU A 298 -0.96 -19.97 -15.40
CA LEU A 298 -2.34 -20.44 -15.27
C LEU A 298 -2.84 -21.10 -16.56
N TYR A 299 -3.46 -22.27 -16.44
CA TYR A 299 -4.13 -23.02 -17.50
C TYR A 299 -5.62 -23.16 -17.17
N GLY A 300 -6.36 -22.08 -17.45
CA GLY A 300 -7.76 -21.94 -17.04
C GLY A 300 -7.92 -21.73 -15.54
N MET A 301 -9.09 -22.09 -14.99
CA MET A 301 -9.43 -21.78 -13.59
C MET A 301 -8.94 -22.82 -12.58
N THR A 302 -8.54 -24.01 -13.03
CA THR A 302 -8.32 -25.18 -12.15
C THR A 302 -6.93 -25.78 -12.22
N ARG A 303 -6.09 -25.35 -13.18
CA ARG A 303 -4.75 -25.90 -13.40
C ARG A 303 -3.74 -24.78 -13.55
N ALA A 304 -2.54 -25.01 -13.03
CA ALA A 304 -1.40 -24.12 -13.21
C ALA A 304 -0.10 -24.93 -13.24
N LYS A 305 0.93 -24.39 -13.88
CA LYS A 305 2.31 -24.84 -13.72
C LYS A 305 3.05 -23.86 -12.80
N VAL A 306 3.93 -24.40 -11.98
CA VAL A 306 4.79 -23.61 -11.10
C VAL A 306 6.21 -23.66 -11.67
N ARG A 307 6.84 -22.51 -11.80
CA ARG A 307 8.21 -22.41 -12.32
C ARG A 307 9.22 -22.97 -11.32
N LEU A 308 10.29 -23.56 -11.82
CA LEU A 308 11.33 -24.15 -10.96
C LEU A 308 12.14 -23.10 -10.20
N GLU A 309 12.19 -21.85 -10.68
CA GLU A 309 12.90 -20.75 -10.00
C GLU A 309 12.39 -20.50 -8.57
N VAL A 310 11.15 -20.89 -8.27
CA VAL A 310 10.56 -20.85 -6.92
C VAL A 310 11.46 -21.53 -5.89
N MET A 311 12.13 -22.63 -6.26
CA MET A 311 13.02 -23.38 -5.37
C MET A 311 14.23 -22.54 -4.92
N ASN A 312 14.70 -21.61 -5.75
CA ASN A 312 15.80 -20.73 -5.39
C ASN A 312 15.37 -19.74 -4.30
N ARG A 313 14.16 -19.17 -4.43
CA ARG A 313 13.58 -18.24 -3.44
C ARG A 313 13.30 -18.92 -2.12
N LEU A 314 12.78 -20.16 -2.17
CA LEU A 314 12.41 -20.92 -0.97
C LEU A 314 13.58 -21.69 -0.36
N LYS A 315 14.81 -21.55 -0.85
CA LYS A 315 15.99 -22.32 -0.39
C LYS A 315 16.29 -22.19 1.10
N ALA A 316 15.92 -21.07 1.72
CA ALA A 316 16.09 -20.84 3.16
C ALA A 316 14.95 -21.44 4.02
N GLN A 317 13.85 -21.89 3.40
CA GLN A 317 12.73 -22.53 4.09
C GLN A 317 13.06 -24.02 4.33
N PRO A 318 12.65 -24.59 5.48
CA PRO A 318 12.81 -26.01 5.72
C PRO A 318 11.94 -26.83 4.75
N ASP A 319 12.45 -27.98 4.32
CA ASP A 319 11.69 -28.90 3.48
C ASP A 319 10.42 -29.40 4.17
N GLY A 320 9.37 -29.55 3.37
CA GLY A 320 8.13 -30.19 3.82
C GLY A 320 8.33 -31.69 4.09
N LYS A 321 7.52 -32.24 4.98
CA LYS A 321 7.50 -33.69 5.24
C LYS A 321 6.71 -34.41 4.15
N TYR A 322 7.29 -35.44 3.55
CA TYR A 322 6.59 -36.32 2.60
C TYR A 322 5.91 -37.46 3.36
N LEU A 323 4.57 -37.49 3.33
CA LEU A 323 3.76 -38.53 3.97
C LEU A 323 3.21 -39.48 2.90
N VAL A 324 3.59 -40.75 2.97
CA VAL A 324 3.11 -41.79 2.04
C VAL A 324 1.94 -42.53 2.67
N VAL A 325 0.77 -42.44 2.04
CA VAL A 325 -0.41 -43.21 2.41
C VAL A 325 -0.45 -44.50 1.59
N THR A 326 -0.09 -45.62 2.22
CA THR A 326 -0.18 -46.96 1.62
C THR A 326 -1.46 -47.66 2.05
N GLY A 327 -1.86 -48.70 1.33
CA GLY A 327 -3.03 -49.49 1.68
C GLY A 327 -2.98 -50.86 1.01
N ILE A 328 -3.22 -51.92 1.79
CA ILE A 328 -3.02 -53.33 1.41
C ILE A 328 -4.34 -53.98 0.94
N THR A 329 -5.51 -53.47 1.35
CA THR A 329 -6.81 -54.11 1.07
C THR A 329 -7.93 -53.07 0.97
N PRO A 330 -8.85 -53.15 0.00
CA PRO A 330 -10.06 -52.33 0.01
C PRO A 330 -10.89 -52.65 1.25
N THR A 331 -11.23 -51.64 2.05
CA THR A 331 -12.17 -51.84 3.16
C THR A 331 -13.61 -51.93 2.62
N PRO A 332 -14.52 -52.65 3.30
CA PRO A 332 -15.94 -52.71 2.90
C PRO A 332 -16.63 -51.34 2.85
N LEU A 333 -16.07 -50.34 3.56
CA LEU A 333 -16.57 -48.97 3.65
C LEU A 333 -15.98 -48.03 2.58
N GLY A 334 -15.15 -48.54 1.65
CA GLY A 334 -14.57 -47.72 0.58
C GLY A 334 -13.48 -46.74 1.04
N GLU A 335 -12.89 -46.97 2.22
CA GLU A 335 -11.75 -46.20 2.75
C GLU A 335 -10.48 -46.60 1.98
N GLY A 336 -10.37 -46.08 0.76
CA GLY A 336 -9.20 -46.26 -0.08
C GLY A 336 -8.10 -45.26 0.25
N LYS A 337 -6.92 -45.52 -0.31
CA LYS A 337 -5.74 -44.62 -0.26
C LYS A 337 -6.11 -43.16 -0.55
N THR A 338 -6.96 -42.92 -1.55
CA THR A 338 -7.41 -41.59 -1.94
C THR A 338 -8.19 -40.88 -0.83
N THR A 339 -9.19 -41.55 -0.26
CA THR A 339 -10.04 -41.00 0.82
C THR A 339 -9.19 -40.65 2.04
N THR A 340 -8.29 -41.56 2.45
CA THR A 340 -7.37 -41.32 3.57
C THR A 340 -6.41 -40.16 3.29
N THR A 341 -5.87 -40.06 2.08
CA THR A 341 -4.96 -38.96 1.69
C THR A 341 -5.66 -37.61 1.74
N LEU A 342 -6.87 -37.51 1.19
CA LEU A 342 -7.66 -36.29 1.20
C LEU A 342 -8.08 -35.90 2.62
N GLY A 343 -8.57 -36.86 3.42
CA GLY A 343 -8.97 -36.64 4.81
C GLY A 343 -7.80 -36.17 5.68
N LEU A 344 -6.61 -36.76 5.49
CA LEU A 344 -5.40 -36.35 6.20
C LEU A 344 -4.99 -34.91 5.86
N ALA A 345 -4.98 -34.54 4.57
CA ALA A 345 -4.66 -33.18 4.14
C ALA A 345 -5.70 -32.17 4.65
N GLN A 346 -6.98 -32.53 4.67
CA GLN A 346 -8.03 -31.69 5.26
C GLN A 346 -7.86 -31.53 6.77
N ALA A 347 -7.55 -32.60 7.50
CA ALA A 347 -7.28 -32.54 8.93
C ALA A 347 -6.08 -31.64 9.24
N LEU A 348 -4.94 -31.90 8.62
CA LEU A 348 -3.72 -31.10 8.81
C LEU A 348 -3.93 -29.63 8.46
N GLY A 349 -4.55 -29.35 7.31
CA GLY A 349 -4.79 -28.00 6.85
C GLY A 349 -5.90 -27.27 7.62
N ALA A 350 -7.13 -27.76 7.51
CA ALA A 350 -8.32 -27.04 7.97
C ALA A 350 -8.51 -27.07 9.49
N HIS A 351 -8.02 -28.10 10.18
CA HIS A 351 -8.19 -28.26 11.62
C HIS A 351 -6.92 -27.96 12.42
N PHE A 352 -5.75 -28.39 11.94
CA PHE A 352 -4.48 -28.14 12.64
C PHE A 352 -3.70 -26.94 12.10
N HIS A 353 -4.17 -26.29 11.03
CA HIS A 353 -3.53 -25.11 10.41
C HIS A 353 -2.07 -25.35 10.02
N VAL A 354 -1.75 -26.58 9.63
CA VAL A 354 -0.46 -26.99 9.08
C VAL A 354 -0.54 -26.88 7.56
N ASN A 355 0.48 -26.27 6.94
CA ASN A 355 0.57 -26.24 5.48
C ASN A 355 0.61 -27.66 4.92
N SER A 356 -0.40 -28.04 4.14
CA SER A 356 -0.49 -29.36 3.54
C SER A 356 -1.24 -29.32 2.22
N PHE A 357 -0.77 -30.08 1.24
CA PHE A 357 -1.51 -30.42 0.03
C PHE A 357 -1.44 -31.92 -0.22
N ALA A 358 -2.43 -32.45 -0.94
CA ALA A 358 -2.49 -33.85 -1.32
C ALA A 358 -2.08 -34.06 -2.78
N CYS A 359 -1.26 -35.07 -3.03
CA CYS A 359 -0.96 -35.56 -4.38
C CYS A 359 -1.78 -36.83 -4.64
N VAL A 360 -2.92 -36.69 -5.33
CA VAL A 360 -3.84 -37.82 -5.58
C VAL A 360 -3.39 -38.69 -6.76
N ARG A 361 -2.50 -38.17 -7.62
CA ARG A 361 -1.79 -38.96 -8.63
C ARG A 361 -0.30 -38.75 -8.40
N GLN A 362 0.41 -39.82 -8.05
CA GLN A 362 1.86 -39.78 -7.97
C GLN A 362 2.40 -39.51 -9.40
N PRO A 363 3.44 -38.67 -9.59
CA PRO A 363 4.32 -38.85 -10.72
C PRO A 363 4.78 -40.31 -10.66
N SER A 364 4.64 -41.07 -11.75
CA SER A 364 5.09 -42.46 -11.70
C SER A 364 6.56 -42.44 -11.28
N GLN A 365 6.90 -43.02 -10.13
CA GLN A 365 8.28 -43.40 -9.87
C GLN A 365 8.53 -44.58 -10.81
N GLY A 366 8.84 -44.29 -12.07
CA GLY A 366 9.35 -45.30 -12.99
C GLY A 366 10.52 -46.01 -12.32
N SER A 367 10.53 -47.33 -12.39
CA SER A 367 11.59 -48.30 -12.03
C SER A 367 12.46 -48.12 -10.77
N ASN A 368 12.24 -47.13 -9.89
CA ASN A 368 13.06 -46.97 -8.68
C ASN A 368 12.70 -47.96 -7.56
N PHE A 369 11.57 -48.67 -7.68
CA PHE A 369 11.17 -49.74 -6.77
C PHE A 369 10.84 -51.08 -7.45
N GLY A 370 11.29 -51.29 -8.70
CA GLY A 370 11.36 -52.63 -9.29
C GLY A 370 10.06 -53.43 -9.46
N VAL A 371 8.86 -52.86 -9.23
CA VAL A 371 7.59 -53.59 -9.40
C VAL A 371 6.69 -52.87 -10.39
N LYS A 372 6.73 -53.30 -11.65
CA LYS A 372 5.67 -53.01 -12.64
C LYS A 372 4.45 -53.87 -12.33
N GLY A 373 3.46 -53.30 -11.64
CA GLY A 373 2.11 -53.82 -11.61
C GLY A 373 1.22 -53.07 -12.59
N GLN A 374 1.41 -53.28 -13.90
CA GLN A 374 0.42 -52.90 -14.91
C GLN A 374 -0.26 -54.18 -15.40
N SER A 375 -1.52 -54.38 -15.01
CA SER A 375 -2.43 -55.28 -15.72
C SER A 375 -2.80 -54.65 -17.07
N PRO A 376 -2.96 -55.44 -18.14
CA PRO A 376 -2.98 -54.95 -19.52
C PRO A 376 -4.28 -54.21 -19.86
N PRO A 377 -4.25 -53.28 -20.84
CA PRO A 377 -5.47 -52.74 -21.42
C PRO A 377 -6.16 -53.83 -22.25
N HIS A 378 -7.42 -54.14 -21.94
CA HIS A 378 -8.27 -54.85 -22.88
C HIS A 378 -8.55 -53.96 -24.08
N GLN A 379 -8.50 -54.58 -25.26
CA GLN A 379 -8.66 -54.03 -26.61
C GLN A 379 -9.97 -53.29 -26.82
#